data_AF-A0AA39S0F4-F1
#
_entry.id   AF-A0AA39S0F4-F1
#
_cell.length_a   1.000
_cell.length_b   1.000
_cell.length_c   1.000
_cell.angle_alpha   90.00
_cell.angle_beta   90.00
_cell.angle_gamma   90.00
#
_symmetry.space_group_name_H-M   'P 1'
#
loop_
_entity.id
_entity.type
_entity.pdbx_description
1 polymer ?
#
loop_
_entity_poly.entity_id
_entity_poly.type
_entity_poly.pdbx_seq_one_letter_code
_entity_poly.pdbx_strand_id
1 'polypeptide(L)'
;MTTAYTLNNKKSQIGDVDSSNSTGPFAYGSGHVDPERAADPGLIYNIAAEDYLKYLCSLNYTSDEIALFAGGHFTCPKNTAIRAGDLNYPSFAVNFRGGVQNGSLEYKRTVTNVGTPTTSYALQVEVPNGVSVIVKP
;
A
#
# COMPACT_ATOMS: atom_id res chain seq x y z
N MET A 1 4.35 9.01 -0.87
CA MET A 1 4.18 7.94 0.16
C MET A 1 4.40 8.55 1.54
N THR A 2 4.19 7.81 2.63
CA THR A 2 3.85 8.20 4.04
C THR A 2 4.05 9.65 4.52
N THR A 3 5.06 10.38 4.07
CA THR A 3 5.35 11.78 4.43
C THR A 3 4.78 12.83 3.47
N ALA A 4 4.23 12.40 2.33
CA ALA A 4 3.60 13.24 1.31
C ALA A 4 2.41 14.04 1.88
N TYR A 5 2.13 15.19 1.27
CA TYR A 5 1.01 16.05 1.65
C TYR A 5 -0.07 16.09 0.56
N THR A 6 -1.32 16.29 0.97
CA THR A 6 -2.50 16.27 0.11
C THR A 6 -3.14 17.64 -0.09
N LEU A 7 -2.56 18.70 0.50
CA LEU A 7 -3.06 20.06 0.43
C LEU A 7 -2.19 20.94 -0.48
N ASN A 8 -2.82 21.83 -1.23
CA ASN A 8 -2.13 22.84 -2.03
C ASN A 8 -1.71 24.06 -1.19
N ASN A 9 -1.07 25.04 -1.82
CA ASN A 9 -0.63 26.29 -1.17
C ASN A 9 -1.77 27.16 -0.60
N LYS A 10 -3.02 26.90 -0.98
CA LYS A 10 -4.23 27.53 -0.41
C LYS A 10 -4.85 26.71 0.73
N LYS A 11 -4.18 25.64 1.18
CA LYS A 11 -4.67 24.67 2.17
C LYS A 11 -5.95 23.93 1.74
N SER A 12 -6.23 23.88 0.45
CA SER A 12 -7.32 23.07 -0.11
C SER A 12 -6.78 21.75 -0.63
N GLN A 13 -7.64 20.73 -0.78
CA GLN A 13 -7.25 19.47 -1.42
C GLN A 13 -6.62 19.74 -2.80
N ILE A 14 -5.60 18.97 -3.14
CA ILE A 14 -4.99 19.00 -4.47
C ILE A 14 -6.08 18.66 -5.50
N GLY A 15 -6.31 19.61 -6.43
CA GLY A 15 -7.26 19.47 -7.52
C GLY A 15 -6.69 18.66 -8.69
N ASP A 16 -7.58 18.02 -9.42
CA ASP A 16 -7.31 17.51 -10.76
C ASP A 16 -7.63 18.62 -11.78
N VAL A 17 -6.78 18.79 -12.79
CA VAL A 17 -6.94 19.83 -13.81
C VAL A 17 -8.05 19.48 -14.78
N ASP A 18 -8.21 18.20 -15.09
CA ASP A 18 -9.15 17.71 -16.10
C ASP A 18 -10.52 17.30 -15.51
N SER A 19 -10.60 17.16 -14.18
CA SER A 19 -11.86 16.85 -13.50
C SER A 19 -12.09 17.78 -12.30
N SER A 20 -13.29 18.36 -12.22
CA SER A 20 -13.66 19.19 -11.06
C SER A 20 -13.86 18.35 -9.78
N ASN A 21 -13.97 17.02 -9.89
CA ASN A 21 -14.51 16.17 -8.83
C ASN A 21 -13.68 14.91 -8.49
N SER A 22 -12.73 14.45 -9.33
CA SER A 22 -11.96 13.23 -9.04
C SER A 22 -10.58 13.58 -8.50
N THR A 23 -10.54 13.95 -7.22
CA THR A 23 -9.29 14.10 -6.46
C THR A 23 -9.12 12.89 -5.54
N GLY A 24 -7.89 12.38 -5.40
CA GLY A 24 -7.63 11.28 -4.48
C GLY A 24 -6.50 10.34 -4.91
N PRO A 25 -6.41 9.16 -4.27
CA PRO A 25 -5.29 8.25 -4.47
C PRO A 25 -5.10 7.73 -5.89
N PHE A 26 -6.17 7.67 -6.70
CA PHE A 26 -6.06 7.28 -8.10
C PHE A 26 -5.50 8.39 -9.01
N ALA A 27 -5.55 9.65 -8.59
CA ALA A 27 -5.00 10.78 -9.35
C ALA A 27 -3.54 11.08 -8.96
N TYR A 28 -3.23 11.13 -7.66
CA TYR A 28 -1.92 11.56 -7.15
C TYR A 28 -1.29 10.60 -6.11
N GLY A 29 -1.84 9.40 -5.94
CA GLY A 29 -1.33 8.44 -4.96
C GLY A 29 -1.42 8.99 -3.54
N SER A 30 -0.28 9.02 -2.83
CA SER A 30 -0.25 9.55 -1.46
C SER A 30 -0.24 11.09 -1.38
N GLY A 31 -0.15 11.80 -2.50
CA GLY A 31 -0.04 13.26 -2.54
C GLY A 31 1.27 13.76 -3.12
N HIS A 32 1.54 15.06 -2.94
CA HIS A 32 2.76 15.72 -3.41
C HIS A 32 3.95 15.42 -2.49
N VAL A 33 5.14 15.40 -3.08
CA VAL A 33 6.39 15.05 -2.38
C VAL A 33 6.76 16.11 -1.33
N ASP A 34 7.22 15.63 -0.17
CA ASP A 34 7.85 16.45 0.87
C ASP A 34 9.27 15.91 1.10
N PRO A 35 10.30 16.51 0.48
CA PRO A 35 11.67 16.00 0.57
C PRO A 35 12.24 16.03 1.99
N GLU A 36 11.95 17.09 2.76
CA GLU A 36 12.49 17.26 4.11
C GLU A 36 11.90 16.20 5.05
N ARG A 37 10.58 15.99 5.01
CA ARG A 37 9.95 14.95 5.82
C ARG A 37 10.31 13.54 5.33
N ALA A 38 10.52 13.35 4.04
CA ALA A 38 10.94 12.04 3.50
C ALA A 38 12.34 11.62 3.97
N ALA A 39 13.21 12.56 4.36
CA ALA A 39 14.53 12.26 4.88
C ALA A 39 14.48 11.61 6.28
N ASP A 40 13.45 11.89 7.07
CA ASP A 40 13.22 11.28 8.39
C ASP A 40 11.73 10.89 8.56
N PRO A 41 11.30 9.75 7.99
CA PRO A 41 9.90 9.36 7.96
C PRO A 41 9.40 8.73 9.28
N GLY A 42 10.30 8.42 10.22
CA GLY A 42 10.02 7.66 11.44
C GLY A 42 9.72 6.18 11.21
N LEU A 43 8.71 5.87 10.39
CA LEU A 43 8.33 4.50 10.02
C LEU A 43 8.43 4.27 8.51
N ILE A 44 8.89 3.09 8.11
CA ILE A 44 8.91 2.64 6.71
C ILE A 44 8.18 1.32 6.54
N TYR A 45 7.67 1.10 5.32
CA TYR A 45 7.18 -0.18 4.85
C TYR A 45 8.31 -0.84 4.06
N ASN A 46 9.16 -1.60 4.75
CA ASN A 46 10.32 -2.22 4.12
C ASN A 46 9.91 -3.45 3.32
N ILE A 47 10.55 -3.67 2.17
CA ILE A 47 10.22 -4.78 1.26
C ILE A 47 11.45 -5.22 0.48
N ALA A 48 11.61 -6.52 0.25
CA ALA A 48 12.71 -7.09 -0.52
C ALA A 48 12.27 -7.48 -1.95
N ALA A 49 13.24 -7.64 -2.86
CA ALA A 49 12.96 -8.09 -4.22
C ALA A 49 12.20 -9.43 -4.27
N GLU A 50 12.53 -10.35 -3.36
CA GLU A 50 11.85 -11.66 -3.26
C GLU A 50 10.35 -11.53 -2.91
N ASP A 51 9.94 -10.49 -2.19
CA ASP A 51 8.54 -10.26 -1.85
C ASP A 51 7.71 -9.91 -3.09
N TYR A 52 8.31 -9.25 -4.09
CA TYR A 52 7.68 -9.04 -5.39
C TYR A 52 7.53 -10.35 -6.17
N LEU A 53 8.50 -11.27 -6.10
CA LEU A 53 8.38 -12.59 -6.73
C LEU A 53 7.27 -13.43 -6.07
N LYS A 54 7.16 -13.37 -4.74
CA LYS A 54 6.03 -13.97 -3.98
C LYS A 54 4.69 -13.33 -4.35
N TYR A 55 4.66 -12.02 -4.57
CA TYR A 55 3.47 -11.34 -5.06
C TYR A 55 3.05 -11.84 -6.45
N LEU A 56 3.99 -12.05 -7.38
CA LEU A 56 3.67 -12.65 -8.69
C LEU A 56 3.08 -14.06 -8.55
N CYS A 57 3.57 -14.86 -7.60
CA CYS A 57 2.94 -16.16 -7.29
C CYS A 57 1.47 -16.01 -6.87
N SER A 58 1.13 -14.98 -6.09
CA SER A 58 -0.26 -14.73 -5.68
C SER A 58 -1.19 -14.33 -6.82
N LEU A 59 -0.62 -13.90 -7.95
CA LEU A 59 -1.33 -13.57 -9.18
C LEU A 59 -1.42 -14.75 -10.16
N ASN A 60 -0.97 -15.95 -9.74
CA ASN A 60 -0.93 -17.18 -10.55
C ASN A 60 0.02 -17.12 -11.76
N TYR A 61 1.12 -16.36 -11.67
CA TYR A 61 2.19 -16.45 -12.65
C TYR A 61 2.88 -17.82 -12.54
N THR A 62 3.28 -18.36 -13.67
CA THR A 62 4.06 -19.59 -13.77
C THR A 62 5.53 -19.36 -13.39
N SER A 63 6.24 -20.41 -13.00
CA SER A 63 7.67 -20.32 -12.71
C SER A 63 8.49 -19.79 -13.88
N ASP A 64 8.13 -20.13 -15.12
CA ASP A 64 8.81 -19.65 -16.32
C ASP A 64 8.61 -18.15 -16.53
N GLU A 65 7.40 -17.62 -16.28
CA GLU A 65 7.13 -16.19 -16.34
C GLU A 65 7.87 -15.43 -15.24
N ILE A 66 7.90 -15.96 -14.01
CA ILE A 66 8.60 -15.32 -12.89
C ILE A 66 10.12 -15.31 -13.13
N ALA A 67 10.67 -16.35 -13.77
CA ALA A 67 12.09 -16.45 -14.07
C ALA A 67 12.62 -15.28 -14.93
N LEU A 68 11.76 -14.69 -15.77
CA LEU A 68 12.08 -13.49 -16.56
C LEU A 68 12.40 -12.28 -15.69
N PHE A 69 11.84 -12.20 -14.47
CA PHE A 69 12.07 -11.12 -13.52
C PHE A 69 13.12 -11.48 -12.46
N ALA A 70 13.20 -12.75 -12.08
CA ALA A 70 14.07 -13.22 -10.99
C ALA A 70 15.56 -13.32 -11.37
N GLY A 71 15.90 -13.24 -12.66
CA GLY A 71 17.28 -13.46 -13.14
C GLY A 71 17.75 -14.91 -12.99
N GLY A 72 16.79 -15.85 -12.85
CA GLY A 72 17.05 -17.26 -12.60
C GLY A 72 15.77 -18.01 -12.26
N HIS A 73 15.90 -19.31 -11.99
CA HIS A 73 14.76 -20.15 -11.63
C HIS A 73 14.18 -19.75 -10.26
N PHE A 74 12.86 -19.56 -10.20
CA PHE A 74 12.14 -19.26 -8.97
C PHE A 74 10.95 -20.22 -8.79
N THR A 75 10.79 -20.73 -7.57
CA THR A 75 9.69 -21.63 -7.22
C THR A 75 8.80 -20.98 -6.18
N CYS A 76 7.51 -20.85 -6.51
CA CYS A 76 6.52 -20.36 -5.57
C CYS A 76 6.40 -21.29 -4.35
N PRO A 77 6.29 -20.73 -3.13
CA PRO A 77 6.12 -21.55 -1.93
C PRO A 77 4.76 -22.27 -1.96
N LYS A 78 4.77 -23.58 -1.69
CA LYS A 78 3.57 -24.44 -1.77
C LYS A 78 2.57 -24.26 -0.63
N ASN A 79 3.04 -23.78 0.53
CA ASN A 79 2.27 -23.78 1.80
C ASN A 79 1.93 -22.39 2.34
N THR A 80 2.11 -21.34 1.54
CA THR A 80 1.82 -19.98 1.98
C THR A 80 0.65 -19.46 1.17
N ALA A 81 -0.48 -19.19 1.84
CA ALA A 81 -1.58 -18.45 1.25
C ALA A 81 -1.14 -16.99 1.06
N ILE A 82 -0.37 -16.73 0.00
CA ILE A 82 0.09 -15.39 -0.34
C ILE A 82 -1.08 -14.68 -1.02
N ARG A 83 -1.53 -13.57 -0.44
CA ARG A 83 -2.53 -12.71 -1.08
C ARG A 83 -1.81 -11.54 -1.75
N ALA A 84 -2.26 -11.16 -2.94
CA ALA A 84 -1.73 -9.99 -3.63
C ALA A 84 -1.78 -8.72 -2.75
N GLY A 85 -2.83 -8.59 -1.94
CA GLY A 85 -3.00 -7.47 -1.03
C GLY A 85 -2.02 -7.43 0.14
N ASP A 86 -1.27 -8.51 0.42
CA ASP A 86 -0.32 -8.61 1.54
C ASP A 86 1.09 -8.10 1.19
N LEU A 87 1.33 -7.68 -0.06
CA LEU A 87 2.56 -6.97 -0.42
C LEU A 87 2.75 -5.79 0.55
N ASN A 88 3.92 -5.65 1.16
CA ASN A 88 4.18 -4.65 2.19
C ASN A 88 4.33 -3.22 1.62
N TYR A 89 3.27 -2.74 0.99
CA TYR A 89 3.22 -1.50 0.24
C TYR A 89 2.55 -0.40 1.08
N PRO A 90 3.03 0.86 1.07
CA PRO A 90 2.52 1.94 1.91
C PRO A 90 1.24 2.59 1.35
N SER A 91 0.33 1.76 0.84
CA SER A 91 -1.03 2.12 0.48
C SER A 91 -1.91 0.87 0.49
N PHE A 92 -3.22 1.10 0.53
CA PHE A 92 -4.24 0.07 0.49
C PHE A 92 -5.16 0.35 -0.68
N ALA A 93 -5.42 -0.66 -1.50
CA ALA A 93 -6.41 -0.61 -2.57
C ALA A 93 -7.27 -1.87 -2.46
N VAL A 94 -8.57 -1.69 -2.27
CA VAL A 94 -9.52 -2.79 -2.06
C VAL A 94 -10.56 -2.72 -3.16
N ASN A 95 -10.68 -3.79 -3.94
CA ASN A 95 -11.67 -3.90 -5.00
C ASN A 95 -12.75 -4.90 -4.58
N PHE A 96 -13.95 -4.40 -4.28
CA PHE A 96 -15.13 -5.21 -4.03
C PHE A 96 -15.81 -5.51 -5.36
N ARG A 97 -16.00 -6.81 -5.69
CA ARG A 97 -16.78 -7.20 -6.85
C ARG A 97 -18.22 -6.67 -6.69
N GLY A 98 -18.78 -6.13 -7.77
CA GLY A 98 -20.14 -5.59 -7.78
C GLY A 98 -21.18 -6.61 -7.28
N GLY A 99 -22.11 -6.15 -6.44
CA GLY A 99 -23.18 -6.99 -5.87
C GLY A 99 -22.83 -7.73 -4.57
N VAL A 100 -21.59 -7.61 -4.07
CA VAL A 100 -21.20 -8.17 -2.76
C VAL A 100 -21.68 -7.24 -1.64
N GLN A 101 -22.64 -7.70 -0.83
CA GLN A 101 -23.22 -6.94 0.29
C GLN A 101 -22.43 -7.09 1.61
N ASN A 102 -21.60 -8.14 1.75
CA ASN A 102 -20.89 -8.49 2.99
C ASN A 102 -19.45 -8.99 2.72
N GLY A 103 -18.74 -8.30 1.84
CA GLY A 103 -17.36 -8.62 1.50
C GLY A 103 -16.40 -8.09 2.57
N SER A 104 -15.49 -8.93 3.04
CA SER A 104 -14.38 -8.50 3.89
C SER A 104 -13.06 -8.96 3.28
N LEU A 105 -12.06 -8.09 3.34
CA LEU A 105 -10.71 -8.36 2.90
C LEU A 105 -9.76 -7.90 4.01
N GLU A 106 -8.79 -8.76 4.31
CA GLU A 106 -7.76 -8.50 5.32
C GLU A 106 -6.41 -8.47 4.62
N TYR A 107 -5.67 -7.38 4.84
CA TYR A 107 -4.31 -7.17 4.34
C TYR A 107 -3.35 -6.99 5.51
N LYS A 108 -2.22 -7.69 5.45
CA LYS A 108 -1.16 -7.57 6.44
C LYS A 108 -0.11 -6.55 6.02
N ARG A 109 0.37 -5.75 6.97
CA ARG A 109 1.51 -4.86 6.79
C ARG A 109 2.51 -5.01 7.92
N THR A 110 3.77 -4.72 7.61
CA THR A 110 4.85 -4.63 8.58
C THR A 110 5.50 -3.27 8.45
N VAL A 111 5.52 -2.52 9.54
CA VAL A 111 6.22 -1.23 9.60
C VAL A 111 7.49 -1.39 10.41
N THR A 112 8.56 -0.75 9.95
CA THR A 112 9.87 -0.75 10.61
C THR A 112 10.17 0.67 11.10
N ASN A 113 10.53 0.79 12.37
CA ASN A 113 10.99 2.06 12.93
C ASN A 113 12.42 2.36 12.46
N VAL A 114 12.60 3.51 11.82
CA VAL A 114 13.89 4.07 11.37
C VAL A 114 14.19 5.42 12.02
N GLY A 115 13.29 5.91 12.87
CA GLY A 115 13.47 7.13 13.65
C GLY A 115 13.95 6.83 15.07
N THR A 116 13.41 7.59 16.03
CA THR A 116 13.84 7.51 17.43
C THR A 116 13.55 6.12 18.03
N PRO A 117 14.53 5.47 18.69
CA PRO A 117 14.30 4.20 19.39
C PRO A 117 13.22 4.32 20.47
N THR A 118 12.49 3.22 20.72
CA THR A 118 11.49 3.14 21.79
C THR A 118 10.39 4.21 21.67
N THR A 119 9.74 4.25 20.52
CA THR A 119 8.61 5.14 20.24
C THR A 119 7.32 4.35 20.11
N SER A 120 6.22 4.86 20.68
CA SER A 120 4.87 4.32 20.51
C SER A 120 4.09 5.18 19.51
N TYR A 121 3.37 4.54 18.59
CA TYR A 121 2.55 5.21 17.60
C TYR A 121 1.06 4.94 17.87
N ALA A 122 0.24 5.98 17.79
CA ALA A 122 -1.22 5.85 17.82
C ALA A 122 -1.76 5.80 16.39
N LEU A 123 -2.72 4.91 16.15
CA LEU A 123 -3.38 4.79 14.85
C LEU A 123 -4.53 5.79 14.74
N GLN A 124 -4.59 6.50 13.61
CA GLN A 124 -5.76 7.26 13.18
C GLN A 124 -6.20 6.75 11.81
N VAL A 125 -7.51 6.56 11.63
CA VAL A 125 -8.10 6.06 10.38
C VAL A 125 -9.22 7.00 9.94
N GLU A 126 -9.12 7.51 8.71
CA GLU A 126 -10.23 8.15 8.01
C GLU A 126 -10.91 7.08 7.14
N VAL A 127 -12.13 6.68 7.52
CA VAL A 127 -12.83 5.56 6.89
C VAL A 127 -13.51 6.03 5.60
N PRO A 128 -13.25 5.39 4.44
CA PRO A 128 -13.95 5.73 3.21
C PRO A 128 -15.46 5.50 3.31
N ASN A 129 -16.24 6.30 2.59
CA ASN A 129 -17.69 6.16 2.57
C ASN A 129 -18.12 4.77 2.08
N GLY A 130 -19.06 4.14 2.79
CA GLY A 130 -19.66 2.86 2.39
C GLY A 130 -18.89 1.60 2.81
N VAL A 131 -17.80 1.72 3.57
CA VAL A 131 -17.05 0.58 4.11
C VAL A 131 -16.77 0.74 5.60
N SER A 132 -16.40 -0.34 6.28
CA SER A 132 -15.82 -0.31 7.61
C SER A 132 -14.35 -0.73 7.56
N VAL A 133 -13.53 -0.14 8.43
CA VAL A 133 -12.10 -0.46 8.54
C VAL A 133 -11.80 -0.84 9.98
N ILE A 134 -11.17 -2.00 10.16
CA ILE A 134 -10.70 -2.49 11.46
C ILE A 134 -9.20 -2.73 11.32
N VAL A 135 -8.43 -2.17 12.25
CA VAL A 135 -6.99 -2.39 12.34
C VAL A 135 -6.70 -3.06 13.67
N LYS A 136 -5.88 -4.11 13.64
CA LYS A 136 -5.47 -4.87 14.82
C LYS A 136 -3.94 -4.79 14.93
N PRO A 137 -3.41 -4.34 16.08
CA PRO A 137 -2.00 -4.50 16.42
C PRO A 137 -1.58 -5.96 16.52
#